data_AF-A0A2J8W135-F1
#
_entry.id   AF-A0A2J8W135-F1
#
_cell.length_a   1.000
_cell.length_b   1.000
_cell.length_c   1.000
_cell.angle_alpha   90.00
_cell.angle_beta   90.00
_cell.angle_gamma   90.00
#
_symmetry.space_group_name_H-M   'P 1'
#
loop_
_entity.id
_entity.type
_entity.pdbx_description
1 polymer ?
#
loop_
_entity_poly.entity_id
_entity_poly.type
_entity_poly.pdbx_seq_one_letter_code
_entity_poly.pdbx_strand_id
1 'polypeptide(L)'
;PFDNGVQATGALYSRSLTPDDDVFQYLAHTYASRNPNMKKGDECKNKMNFPNGVTNGYSWYPLQGGMQDYNYIWAQCFEITLELSCCKYPREEKLPSFWNNNKASLMEYIKQVHLGVKGQVFDQNGNPLPNVIVEVQDRKHICPYRTNKYGEYYLLLLPGSYIINVTVSGHDPHLTKLLSFACKRGQDEFCLTSLMS
;
A
#
# COMPACT_ATOMS: atom_id res chain seq x y z
N PRO A 1 5.73 -5.15 3.69
CA PRO A 1 5.04 -6.45 3.89
C PRO A 1 5.38 -7.46 2.79
N PHE A 2 5.13 -8.76 3.01
CA PHE A 2 4.79 -9.27 4.33
C PHE A 2 6.04 -9.32 5.23
N ASP A 3 5.85 -9.12 6.54
CA ASP A 3 6.91 -9.32 7.52
C ASP A 3 7.04 -10.82 7.88
N ASN A 4 5.95 -11.58 7.80
CA ASN A 4 5.97 -13.04 7.84
C ASN A 4 5.82 -13.66 6.44
N GLY A 5 6.00 -14.97 6.30
CA GLY A 5 5.90 -15.63 5.00
C GLY A 5 5.67 -17.13 5.05
N VAL A 6 5.25 -17.65 3.89
CA VAL A 6 5.08 -19.08 3.61
C VAL A 6 5.73 -19.40 2.26
N GLN A 7 5.85 -20.68 1.91
CA GLN A 7 6.44 -21.07 0.62
C GLN A 7 5.75 -20.39 -0.57
N ALA A 8 4.42 -20.25 -0.52
CA ALA A 8 3.62 -19.61 -1.58
C ALA A 8 3.94 -18.12 -1.79
N THR A 9 4.40 -17.40 -0.74
CA THR A 9 4.80 -15.99 -0.86
C THR A 9 6.29 -15.82 -1.17
N GLY A 10 7.04 -16.93 -1.26
CA GLY A 10 8.45 -16.92 -1.64
C GLY A 10 9.43 -17.10 -0.48
N ALA A 11 9.00 -17.62 0.68
CA ALA A 11 9.84 -17.75 1.88
C ALA A 11 11.17 -18.50 1.62
N LEU A 12 11.20 -19.48 0.71
CA LEU A 12 12.42 -20.20 0.31
C LEU A 12 13.45 -19.32 -0.42
N TYR A 13 13.00 -18.19 -0.98
CA TYR A 13 13.84 -17.19 -1.63
C TYR A 13 14.15 -16.01 -0.70
N SER A 14 13.96 -16.19 0.62
CA SER A 14 14.18 -15.14 1.63
C SER A 14 13.41 -13.84 1.34
N ARG A 15 12.17 -13.97 0.88
CA ARG A 15 11.22 -12.86 0.64
C ARG A 15 9.79 -13.32 0.88
N SER A 16 8.88 -12.38 1.13
CA SER A 16 7.45 -12.66 1.21
C SER A 16 6.67 -11.56 0.51
N LEU A 17 6.21 -11.83 -0.72
CA LEU A 17 5.59 -10.83 -1.59
C LEU A 17 4.07 -10.77 -1.37
N THR A 18 3.53 -9.55 -1.42
CA THR A 18 2.09 -9.29 -1.45
C THR A 18 1.55 -9.28 -2.89
N PRO A 19 0.25 -9.48 -3.11
CA PRO A 19 -0.40 -9.18 -4.40
C PRO A 19 -0.10 -7.77 -4.94
N ASP A 20 0.08 -6.78 -4.06
CA ASP A 20 0.39 -5.38 -4.41
C ASP A 20 1.85 -4.98 -4.12
N ASP A 21 2.80 -5.91 -4.29
CA ASP A 21 4.22 -5.67 -3.97
C ASP A 21 4.80 -4.45 -4.72
N ASP A 22 4.32 -4.19 -5.94
CA ASP A 22 4.69 -3.01 -6.73
C ASP A 22 4.28 -1.70 -6.04
N VAL A 23 3.07 -1.63 -5.50
CA VAL A 23 2.56 -0.48 -4.76
C VAL A 23 3.33 -0.32 -3.45
N PHE A 24 3.59 -1.40 -2.71
CA PHE A 24 4.37 -1.32 -1.46
C PHE A 24 5.81 -0.86 -1.70
N GLN A 25 6.48 -1.36 -2.74
CA GLN A 25 7.80 -0.87 -3.12
C GLN A 25 7.76 0.62 -3.47
N TYR A 26 6.78 1.06 -4.25
CA TYR A 26 6.60 2.47 -4.59
C TYR A 26 6.36 3.34 -3.35
N LEU A 27 5.51 2.91 -2.42
CA LEU A 27 5.22 3.60 -1.16
C LEU A 27 6.48 3.73 -0.28
N ALA A 28 7.22 2.64 -0.11
CA ALA A 28 8.47 2.64 0.65
C ALA A 28 9.52 3.57 0.02
N HIS A 29 9.70 3.51 -1.31
CA HIS A 29 10.61 4.39 -2.02
C HIS A 29 10.18 5.86 -1.97
N THR A 30 8.87 6.14 -1.99
CA THR A 30 8.35 7.51 -1.86
C THR A 30 8.82 8.15 -0.55
N TYR A 31 8.73 7.42 0.56
CA TYR A 31 9.23 7.91 1.85
C TYR A 31 10.75 8.00 1.88
N ALA A 32 11.44 6.90 1.57
CA ALA A 32 12.89 6.78 1.72
C ALA A 32 13.66 7.74 0.82
N SER A 33 13.22 7.94 -0.42
CA SER A 33 13.89 8.82 -1.40
C SER A 33 13.94 10.30 -0.98
N ARG A 34 13.04 10.71 -0.08
CA ARG A 34 12.91 12.07 0.46
C ARG A 34 13.61 12.26 1.81
N ASN A 35 14.05 11.17 2.46
CA ASN A 35 14.83 11.24 3.68
C ASN A 35 16.34 11.14 3.35
N PRO A 36 17.15 12.18 3.62
CA PRO A 36 18.57 12.21 3.26
C PRO A 36 19.42 11.10 3.88
N ASN A 37 19.03 10.60 5.06
CA ASN A 37 19.77 9.56 5.77
C ASN A 37 19.31 8.16 5.32
N MET A 38 17.99 7.94 5.28
CA MET A 38 17.41 6.65 4.88
C MET A 38 17.84 6.24 3.47
N LYS A 39 17.81 7.18 2.51
CA LYS A 39 18.18 6.91 1.11
C LYS A 39 19.60 6.37 0.93
N LYS A 40 20.53 6.71 1.82
CA LYS A 40 21.93 6.23 1.74
C LYS A 40 22.02 4.72 1.91
N GLY A 41 21.14 4.15 2.74
CA GLY A 41 21.06 2.70 2.96
C GLY A 41 22.10 2.12 3.91
N ASP A 42 23.11 2.88 4.32
CA ASP A 42 24.24 2.45 5.16
C ASP A 42 24.46 3.34 6.40
N GLU A 43 23.45 4.11 6.81
CA GLU A 43 23.58 5.14 7.85
C GLU A 43 23.86 4.56 9.24
N CYS A 44 23.33 3.38 9.54
CA CYS A 44 23.49 2.73 10.84
C CYS A 44 24.71 1.82 10.89
N LYS A 45 25.80 2.31 11.49
CA LYS A 45 26.99 1.50 11.79
C LYS A 45 26.60 0.24 12.57
N ASN A 46 27.14 -0.91 12.17
CA ASN A 46 26.87 -2.24 12.75
C ASN A 46 25.43 -2.75 12.58
N LYS A 47 24.62 -2.15 11.70
CA LYS A 47 23.35 -2.73 11.25
C LYS A 47 23.47 -3.17 9.79
N MET A 48 22.51 -3.97 9.35
CA MET A 48 22.39 -4.39 7.95
C MET A 48 22.14 -3.17 7.06
N ASN A 49 22.75 -3.17 5.87
CA ASN A 49 22.53 -2.14 4.86
C ASN A 49 21.30 -2.47 4.03
N PHE A 50 20.51 -1.44 3.71
CA PHE A 50 19.32 -1.52 2.87
C PHE A 50 19.48 -0.59 1.68
N PRO A 51 19.86 -1.09 0.49
CA PRO A 51 20.02 -0.26 -0.69
C PRO A 51 18.77 0.60 -0.94
N ASN A 52 18.97 1.90 -1.16
CA ASN A 52 17.91 2.90 -1.32
C ASN A 52 16.99 3.09 -0.09
N GLY A 53 17.35 2.53 1.07
CA GLY A 53 16.62 2.70 2.33
C GLY A 53 15.31 1.92 2.41
N VAL A 54 15.14 0.87 1.60
CA VAL A 54 13.92 0.04 1.58
C VAL A 54 14.26 -1.44 1.67
N THR A 55 13.34 -2.23 2.21
CA THR A 55 13.47 -3.69 2.28
C THR A 55 12.10 -4.35 2.35
N ASN A 56 12.01 -5.61 1.89
CA ASN A 56 10.89 -6.48 2.26
C ASN A 56 11.08 -6.92 3.73
N GLY A 57 9.98 -7.01 4.49
CA GLY A 57 10.01 -7.34 5.91
C GLY A 57 10.66 -8.69 6.16
N TYR A 58 10.16 -9.73 5.48
CA TYR A 58 10.71 -11.08 5.58
C TYR A 58 12.19 -11.17 5.15
N SER A 59 12.59 -10.41 4.12
CA SER A 59 14.00 -10.35 3.68
C SER A 59 14.93 -9.72 4.72
N TRP A 60 14.42 -8.88 5.61
CA TRP A 60 15.20 -8.34 6.72
C TRP A 60 15.19 -9.31 7.90
N TYR A 61 14.02 -9.64 8.43
CA TYR A 61 13.83 -10.73 9.39
C TYR A 61 12.35 -11.16 9.42
N PRO A 62 12.04 -12.47 9.50
CA PRO A 62 10.67 -12.93 9.68
C PRO A 62 10.08 -12.44 11.00
N LEU A 63 8.95 -11.73 10.95
CA LEU A 63 8.24 -11.24 12.13
C LEU A 63 6.79 -11.75 12.12
N GLN A 64 6.44 -12.56 13.12
CA GLN A 64 5.09 -13.08 13.28
C GLN A 64 4.23 -12.12 14.13
N GLY A 65 3.00 -11.85 13.69
CA GLY A 65 2.01 -11.08 14.46
C GLY A 65 2.22 -9.56 14.43
N GLY A 66 2.88 -9.05 13.39
CA GLY A 66 3.07 -7.61 13.20
C GLY A 66 1.80 -6.87 12.79
N MET A 67 1.69 -5.61 13.21
CA MET A 67 0.58 -4.71 12.85
C MET A 67 0.50 -4.46 11.33
N GLN A 68 1.65 -4.41 10.68
CA GLN A 68 1.77 -4.15 9.24
C GLN A 68 1.05 -5.22 8.41
N ASP A 69 1.31 -6.50 8.70
CA ASP A 69 0.65 -7.62 8.03
C ASP A 69 -0.84 -7.69 8.41
N TYR A 70 -1.17 -7.34 9.66
CA TYR A 70 -2.56 -7.33 10.11
C TYR A 70 -3.42 -6.35 9.33
N ASN A 71 -2.93 -5.12 9.13
CA ASN A 71 -3.64 -4.08 8.41
C ASN A 71 -3.94 -4.49 6.96
N TYR A 72 -2.97 -5.09 6.28
CA TYR A 72 -3.14 -5.48 4.89
C TYR A 72 -4.06 -6.70 4.73
N ILE A 73 -4.01 -7.67 5.66
CA ILE A 73 -4.83 -8.89 5.58
C ILE A 73 -6.26 -8.64 6.05
N TRP A 74 -6.47 -8.00 7.20
CA TRP A 74 -7.80 -7.95 7.84
C TRP A 74 -8.42 -6.55 7.85
N ALA A 75 -7.62 -5.48 7.84
CA ALA A 75 -8.14 -4.11 7.92
C ALA A 75 -8.31 -3.43 6.56
N GLN A 76 -7.98 -4.11 5.45
CA GLN A 76 -8.00 -3.57 4.09
C GLN A 76 -7.21 -2.26 3.93
N CYS A 77 -6.09 -2.12 4.66
CA CYS A 77 -5.27 -0.92 4.70
C CYS A 77 -3.81 -1.24 4.43
N PHE A 78 -3.14 -0.41 3.64
CA PHE A 78 -1.74 -0.59 3.28
C PHE A 78 -0.88 0.12 4.33
N GLU A 79 -0.19 -0.66 5.16
CA GLU A 79 0.76 -0.15 6.15
C GLU A 79 2.19 -0.53 5.77
N ILE A 80 3.14 0.38 6.03
CA ILE A 80 4.58 0.10 6.01
C ILE A 80 5.19 0.52 7.35
N THR A 81 6.28 -0.15 7.72
CA THR A 81 7.08 0.19 8.90
C THR A 81 8.19 1.18 8.51
N LEU A 82 8.29 2.28 9.25
CA LEU A 82 9.29 3.32 9.02
C LEU A 82 10.33 3.33 10.16
N GLU A 83 11.53 2.83 9.89
CA GLU A 83 12.66 2.82 10.83
C GLU A 83 13.44 4.13 10.75
N LEU A 84 13.04 5.13 11.54
CA LEU A 84 13.49 6.52 11.36
C LEU A 84 14.86 6.85 11.95
N SER A 85 15.43 5.96 12.79
CA SER A 85 16.67 6.26 13.50
C SER A 85 17.45 5.01 13.91
N CYS A 86 18.78 5.09 13.86
CA CYS A 86 19.64 4.04 14.39
C CYS A 86 19.55 3.95 15.92
N CYS A 87 19.52 5.11 16.58
CA CYS A 87 19.45 5.29 18.02
C CYS A 87 17.98 5.39 18.44
N LYS A 88 17.47 4.34 19.11
CA LYS A 88 16.06 4.24 19.52
C LYS A 88 15.58 5.39 20.41
N TYR A 89 16.48 5.98 21.20
CA TYR A 89 16.17 7.08 22.11
C TYR A 89 17.26 8.15 21.98
N PRO A 90 17.17 9.04 20.97
CA PRO A 90 18.14 10.10 20.78
C PRO A 90 17.95 11.22 21.81
N ARG A 91 19.03 11.98 22.08
CA ARG A 91 18.96 13.21 22.90
C ARG A 91 18.09 14.26 22.21
N GLU A 92 17.38 15.06 23.00
CA GLU A 92 16.42 16.08 22.53
C GLU A 92 17.02 17.08 21.52
N GLU A 93 18.29 17.43 21.70
CA GLU A 93 19.07 18.29 20.80
C GLU A 93 19.07 17.81 19.33
N LYS A 94 18.82 16.51 19.08
CA LYS A 94 18.76 15.93 17.73
C LYS A 94 17.38 16.01 17.08
N LEU A 95 16.32 16.29 17.84
CA LEU A 95 14.94 16.31 17.34
C LEU A 95 14.72 17.28 16.17
N PRO A 96 15.30 18.51 16.15
CA PRO A 96 15.16 19.40 14.99
C PRO A 96 15.73 18.79 13.70
N SER A 97 16.82 18.02 13.80
CA SER A 97 17.42 17.33 12.66
C SER A 97 16.53 16.18 12.17
N PHE A 98 15.96 15.38 13.09
CA PHE A 98 14.99 14.35 12.73
C PHE A 98 13.77 14.92 12.02
N TRP A 99 13.22 16.03 12.53
CA TRP A 99 12.11 16.70 11.88
C TRP A 99 12.48 17.14 10.46
N ASN A 100 13.60 17.84 10.29
CA ASN A 100 14.03 18.35 8.98
C ASN A 100 14.25 17.22 7.96
N ASN A 101 14.80 16.08 8.39
CA ASN A 101 15.05 14.94 7.50
C ASN A 101 13.78 14.15 7.14
N ASN A 102 12.73 14.20 7.95
CA ASN A 102 11.51 13.41 7.74
C ASN A 102 10.32 14.25 7.23
N LYS A 103 10.34 15.57 7.38
CA LYS A 103 9.22 16.46 7.02
C LYS A 103 8.76 16.23 5.57
N ALA A 104 9.69 16.24 4.62
CA ALA A 104 9.35 16.02 3.21
C ALA A 104 8.82 14.60 2.96
N SER A 105 9.44 13.59 3.56
CA SER A 105 9.01 12.18 3.45
C SER A 105 7.59 11.96 3.97
N LEU A 106 7.24 12.53 5.13
CA LEU A 106 5.88 12.43 5.68
C LEU A 106 4.84 13.07 4.76
N MET A 107 5.13 14.27 4.25
CA MET A 107 4.22 14.97 3.34
C MET A 107 4.03 14.20 2.02
N GLU A 108 5.12 13.70 1.43
CA GLU A 108 5.05 12.93 0.18
C GLU A 108 4.38 11.58 0.37
N TYR A 109 4.54 10.94 1.53
CA TYR A 109 3.88 9.67 1.84
C TYR A 109 2.36 9.83 2.04
N ILE A 110 1.91 10.84 2.78
CA ILE A 110 0.48 11.11 2.97
C ILE A 110 -0.23 11.37 1.64
N LYS A 111 0.42 12.06 0.70
CA LYS A 111 -0.14 12.27 -0.65
C LYS A 111 -0.45 10.96 -1.39
N GLN A 112 0.23 9.85 -1.06
CA GLN A 112 0.03 8.57 -1.74
C GLN A 112 -1.30 7.88 -1.41
N VAL A 113 -2.02 8.35 -0.39
CA VAL A 113 -3.40 7.91 -0.11
C VAL A 113 -4.36 8.16 -1.29
N HIS A 114 -3.91 8.98 -2.25
CA HIS A 114 -4.66 9.37 -3.43
C HIS A 114 -4.29 8.60 -4.70
N LEU A 115 -3.43 7.58 -4.61
CA LEU A 115 -3.12 6.69 -5.72
C LEU A 115 -4.34 5.84 -6.12
N GLY A 116 -4.29 5.35 -7.36
CA GLY A 116 -5.25 4.38 -7.87
C GLY A 116 -6.66 4.92 -8.08
N VAL A 117 -7.65 4.12 -7.71
CA VAL A 117 -9.06 4.37 -8.00
C VAL A 117 -9.91 4.24 -6.74
N LYS A 118 -10.96 5.04 -6.69
CA LYS A 118 -11.97 5.01 -5.63
C LYS A 118 -13.33 5.31 -6.22
N GLY A 119 -14.38 4.80 -5.60
CA GLY A 119 -15.74 5.01 -6.07
C GLY A 119 -16.75 4.35 -5.15
N GLN A 120 -17.98 4.22 -5.63
CA GLN A 120 -19.08 3.58 -4.93
C GLN A 120 -19.74 2.52 -5.82
N VAL A 121 -20.33 1.50 -5.21
CA VAL A 121 -21.14 0.49 -5.89
C VAL A 121 -22.59 0.73 -5.55
N PHE A 122 -23.46 0.76 -6.56
CA PHE A 122 -24.91 0.98 -6.41
C PHE A 122 -25.71 -0.18 -7.00
N ASP A 123 -26.93 -0.36 -6.51
CA ASP A 123 -27.95 -1.20 -7.17
C ASP A 123 -28.67 -0.43 -8.29
N GLN A 124 -29.58 -1.11 -9.00
CA GLN A 124 -30.38 -0.50 -10.08
C GLN A 124 -31.30 0.64 -9.61
N ASN A 125 -31.58 0.72 -8.30
CA ASN A 125 -32.40 1.75 -7.70
C ASN A 125 -31.56 2.94 -7.20
N GLY A 126 -30.23 2.90 -7.37
CA GLY A 126 -29.31 3.92 -6.90
C GLY A 126 -28.95 3.82 -5.41
N ASN A 127 -29.24 2.71 -4.74
CA ASN A 127 -28.86 2.51 -3.35
C ASN A 127 -27.40 2.00 -3.25
N PRO A 128 -26.57 2.53 -2.35
CA PRO A 128 -25.21 2.06 -2.16
C PRO A 128 -25.18 0.63 -1.60
N LEU A 129 -24.34 -0.22 -2.16
CA LEU A 129 -24.20 -1.62 -1.79
C LEU A 129 -22.97 -1.85 -0.89
N PRO A 130 -23.14 -2.06 0.43
CA PRO A 130 -22.04 -2.40 1.31
C PRO A 130 -21.62 -3.87 1.17
N ASN A 131 -20.41 -4.19 1.64
CA ASN A 131 -19.89 -5.55 1.73
C ASN A 131 -19.72 -6.30 0.39
N VAL A 132 -19.73 -5.56 -0.73
CA VAL A 132 -19.47 -6.06 -2.09
C VAL A 132 -17.98 -6.23 -2.28
N ILE A 133 -17.53 -7.35 -2.85
CA ILE A 133 -16.10 -7.55 -3.15
C ILE A 133 -15.74 -6.71 -4.36
N VAL A 134 -14.70 -5.88 -4.23
CA VAL A 134 -14.17 -5.05 -5.32
C VAL A 134 -12.65 -5.21 -5.34
N GLU A 135 -12.15 -5.98 -6.30
CA GLU A 135 -10.73 -6.32 -6.41
C GLU A 135 -10.27 -6.29 -7.86
N VAL A 136 -8.98 -6.06 -8.07
CA VAL A 136 -8.37 -6.21 -9.39
C VAL A 136 -8.25 -7.71 -9.71
N GLN A 137 -8.56 -8.10 -10.94
CA GLN A 137 -8.66 -9.50 -11.37
C GLN A 137 -7.45 -10.37 -10.99
N ASP A 138 -6.24 -9.82 -11.06
CA ASP A 138 -4.97 -10.47 -10.77
C ASP A 138 -4.41 -10.15 -9.37
N ARG A 139 -5.13 -9.39 -8.54
CA ARG A 139 -4.75 -9.05 -7.15
C ARG A 139 -5.78 -9.55 -6.15
N LYS A 140 -5.82 -10.87 -5.97
CA LYS A 140 -6.71 -11.52 -5.00
C LYS A 140 -6.08 -11.50 -3.61
N HIS A 141 -6.74 -10.86 -2.67
CA HIS A 141 -6.29 -10.82 -1.28
C HIS A 141 -6.74 -12.07 -0.52
N ILE A 142 -5.99 -12.45 0.52
CA ILE A 142 -6.33 -13.60 1.39
C ILE A 142 -7.71 -13.39 2.04
N CYS A 143 -7.95 -12.18 2.56
CA CYS A 143 -9.29 -11.71 2.89
C CYS A 143 -9.73 -10.74 1.78
N PRO A 144 -10.74 -11.08 0.97
CA PRO A 144 -11.14 -10.24 -0.16
C PRO A 144 -11.56 -8.85 0.27
N TYR A 145 -11.12 -7.83 -0.47
CA TYR A 145 -11.44 -6.43 -0.16
C TYR A 145 -12.90 -6.11 -0.51
N ARG A 146 -13.57 -5.42 0.41
CA ARG A 146 -15.01 -5.13 0.32
C ARG A 146 -15.33 -3.65 0.46
N THR A 147 -16.47 -3.25 -0.13
CA THR A 147 -17.04 -1.92 0.06
C THR A 147 -17.43 -1.66 1.51
N ASN A 148 -17.27 -0.42 1.95
CA ASN A 148 -17.67 0.01 3.29
C ASN A 148 -19.20 0.16 3.43
N LYS A 149 -19.68 0.64 4.59
CA LYS A 149 -21.11 0.85 4.87
C LYS A 149 -21.82 1.84 3.94
N TYR A 150 -21.07 2.67 3.22
CA TYR A 150 -21.56 3.63 2.21
C TYR A 150 -21.39 3.13 0.78
N GLY A 151 -21.06 1.84 0.60
CA GLY A 151 -20.79 1.25 -0.70
C GLY A 151 -19.49 1.71 -1.34
N GLU A 152 -18.64 2.44 -0.61
CA GLU A 152 -17.38 2.97 -1.14
C GLU A 152 -16.28 1.92 -1.17
N TYR A 153 -15.45 1.95 -2.20
CA TYR A 153 -14.21 1.18 -2.30
C TYR A 153 -13.03 2.11 -2.62
N TYR A 154 -11.85 1.70 -2.20
CA TYR A 154 -10.58 2.39 -2.43
C TYR A 154 -9.53 1.34 -2.77
N LEU A 155 -8.87 1.49 -3.93
CA LEU A 155 -7.83 0.57 -4.39
C LEU A 155 -6.61 1.39 -4.77
N LEU A 156 -5.56 1.31 -3.95
CA LEU A 156 -4.28 1.93 -4.23
C LEU A 156 -3.59 1.14 -5.34
N LEU A 157 -3.42 1.78 -6.50
CA LEU A 157 -2.85 1.18 -7.70
C LEU A 157 -1.88 2.17 -8.34
N LEU A 158 -0.80 1.65 -8.91
CA LEU A 158 0.09 2.46 -9.75
C LEU A 158 -0.57 2.77 -11.09
N PRO A 159 -0.08 3.78 -11.84
CA PRO A 159 -0.61 4.08 -13.17
C PRO A 159 -0.56 2.85 -14.10
N GLY A 160 -1.70 2.52 -14.71
CA GLY A 160 -1.83 1.31 -15.51
C GLY A 160 -3.26 1.05 -16.00
N SER A 161 -3.43 -0.09 -16.65
CA SER A 161 -4.71 -0.61 -17.12
C SER A 161 -5.07 -1.85 -16.33
N TYR A 162 -6.23 -1.83 -15.71
CA TYR A 162 -6.68 -2.85 -14.76
C TYR A 162 -8.08 -3.33 -15.11
N ILE A 163 -8.35 -4.59 -14.80
CA ILE A 163 -9.70 -5.14 -14.83
C ILE A 163 -10.16 -5.27 -13.38
N ILE A 164 -11.24 -4.57 -13.03
CA ILE A 164 -11.83 -4.66 -11.69
C ILE A 164 -13.05 -5.57 -11.76
N ASN A 165 -13.05 -6.56 -10.86
CA ASN A 165 -14.15 -7.48 -10.65
C ASN A 165 -14.99 -6.99 -9.46
N VAL A 166 -16.29 -6.84 -9.70
CA VAL A 166 -17.28 -6.52 -8.68
C VAL A 166 -18.14 -7.75 -8.43
N THR A 167 -18.04 -8.33 -7.24
CA THR A 167 -18.77 -9.57 -6.87
C THR A 167 -19.73 -9.28 -5.72
N VAL A 168 -21.02 -9.34 -6.02
CA VAL A 168 -22.13 -9.20 -5.05
C VAL A 168 -22.54 -10.58 -4.57
N SER A 169 -22.66 -10.79 -3.26
CA SER A 169 -23.07 -12.08 -2.70
C SER A 169 -24.42 -12.55 -3.24
N GLY A 170 -24.50 -13.80 -3.70
CA GLY A 170 -25.72 -14.39 -4.25
C GLY A 170 -25.98 -14.08 -5.73
N HIS A 171 -25.07 -13.36 -6.39
CA HIS A 171 -25.10 -13.11 -7.82
C HIS A 171 -23.83 -13.64 -8.48
N ASP A 172 -23.92 -14.06 -9.74
CA ASP A 172 -22.74 -14.28 -10.56
C ASP A 172 -21.92 -12.98 -10.63
N PRO A 173 -20.58 -13.04 -10.69
CA PRO A 173 -19.75 -11.84 -10.84
C PRO A 173 -20.17 -11.13 -12.13
N HIS A 174 -20.87 -10.00 -12.00
CA HIS A 174 -21.62 -9.38 -13.10
C HIS A 174 -21.15 -7.98 -13.48
N LEU A 175 -19.99 -7.55 -12.98
CA LEU A 175 -19.34 -6.37 -13.53
C LEU A 175 -17.83 -6.57 -13.64
N THR A 176 -17.38 -6.72 -14.87
CA THR A 176 -15.98 -6.61 -15.27
C THR A 176 -15.82 -5.27 -15.97
N LYS A 177 -15.14 -4.32 -15.33
CA LYS A 177 -14.84 -3.02 -15.96
C LYS A 177 -13.35 -2.88 -16.19
N LEU A 178 -13.00 -2.63 -17.44
CA LEU A 178 -11.65 -2.20 -17.81
C LEU A 178 -11.50 -0.73 -17.42
N LEU A 179 -10.56 -0.46 -16.52
CA LEU A 179 -10.18 0.87 -16.11
C LEU A 179 -8.73 1.10 -16.52
N SER A 180 -8.54 2.07 -17.40
CA SER A 180 -7.22 2.58 -17.74
C SER A 180 -7.10 3.97 -17.14
N PHE A 181 -6.11 4.18 -16.28
CA PHE A 181 -5.81 5.52 -15.78
C PHE A 181 -4.31 5.77 -15.91
N ALA A 182 -3.99 6.93 -16.46
CA ALA A 182 -2.62 7.42 -16.58
C ALA A 182 -2.47 8.62 -15.67
N CYS A 183 -1.47 8.59 -14.79
CA CYS A 183 -1.09 9.77 -14.03
C CYS A 183 -0.28 10.70 -14.96
N LYS A 184 -0.81 11.88 -15.27
CA LYS A 184 -0.05 12.89 -16.04
C LYS A 184 1.10 13.38 -15.16
N ARG A 185 2.34 13.36 -15.66
CA ARG A 185 3.46 14.01 -14.96
C ARG A 185 3.16 15.50 -14.79
N GLY A 186 3.15 15.99 -13.55
CA GLY A 186 3.13 17.42 -13.24
C GLY A 186 1.76 18.03 -12.94
N GLN A 187 0.70 17.23 -12.82
CA GLN A 187 -0.58 17.70 -12.26
C GLN A 187 -0.95 16.82 -11.07
N ASP A 188 -1.22 17.45 -9.92
CA ASP A 188 -1.90 16.88 -8.76
C ASP A 188 -3.37 16.55 -9.11
N GLU A 189 -3.61 15.85 -10.22
CA GLU A 189 -4.93 15.51 -10.73
C GLU A 189 -5.29 14.07 -10.34
N PHE A 190 -6.02 13.99 -9.24
CA PHE A 190 -6.72 12.81 -8.74
C PHE A 190 -7.51 12.11 -9.86
N CYS A 191 -7.17 10.85 -10.17
CA CYS A 191 -8.00 10.01 -11.04
C CYS A 191 -9.27 9.57 -10.30
N LEU A 192 -10.28 10.44 -10.24
CA LEU A 192 -11.63 10.08 -9.80
C LEU A 192 -12.37 9.40 -10.95
N THR A 193 -12.51 8.08 -10.89
CA THR A 193 -13.44 7.33 -11.76
C THR A 193 -14.61 6.84 -10.91
N SER A 194 -15.76 7.50 -11.05
CA SER A 194 -17.01 6.99 -10.48
C SER A 194 -17.44 5.74 -11.25
N LEU A 195 -17.55 4.60 -10.55
CA LEU A 195 -18.20 3.42 -11.09
C LEU A 195 -19.72 3.62 -10.96
N MET A 196 -20.37 3.99 -12.07
CA MET A 196 -21.81 3.79 -12.20
C MET A 196 -22.04 2.43 -12.87
N SER A 197 -22.96 1.66 -12.29
CA SER A 197 -23.51 0.41 -12.84
C SER A 197 -24.36 0.68 -14.07
#